data_AF-A0A0F9RXD8-F1
#
_entry.id   AF-A0A0F9RXD8-F1
#
_cell.length_a   1.000
_cell.length_b   1.000
_cell.length_c   1.000
_cell.angle_alpha   90.00
_cell.angle_beta   90.00
_cell.angle_gamma   90.00
#
_symmetry.space_group_name_H-M   'P 1'
#
loop_
_entity.id
_entity.type
_entity.pdbx_description
1 polymer ?
#
loop_
_entity_poly.entity_id
_entity_poly.type
_entity_poly.pdbx_seq_one_letter_code
_entity_poly.pdbx_strand_id
1 'polypeptide(L)'
;MDRQTIALVCQEAGKFITELIRTRPPKRHEIAQPVAIVVKEEEVEEQPPEVDKPPTITEKAKASGIEAGCVPCAIGHLGTCSGLTNEAVRFAKKDGVQSGEVIDRVNMCIDELNTMERVDLRPEMIVNLTSWEKDLANQALVASRSARHELEGLNSVEGLERAAANIQSTRKEIGRGWFKERLARMPKEEKQKLAEKAIEKLEEVT
;
A
#
# COMPACT_ATOMS: atom_id res chain seq x y z
N MET A 1 -9.24 -37.33 -19.19
CA MET A 1 -10.18 -36.26 -19.59
C MET A 1 -9.68 -35.66 -20.88
N ASP A 2 -10.53 -35.58 -21.89
CA ASP A 2 -10.19 -35.04 -23.21
C ASP A 2 -10.11 -33.50 -23.15
N ARG A 3 -9.22 -32.90 -23.95
CA ARG A 3 -9.00 -31.44 -24.00
C ARG A 3 -10.27 -30.68 -24.38
N GLN A 4 -11.15 -31.30 -25.17
CA GLN A 4 -12.42 -30.72 -25.56
C GLN A 4 -13.40 -30.63 -24.36
N THR A 5 -13.37 -31.61 -23.46
CA THR A 5 -14.19 -31.59 -22.24
C THR A 5 -13.76 -30.47 -21.29
N ILE A 6 -12.46 -30.22 -21.15
CA ILE A 6 -11.93 -29.16 -20.28
C ILE A 6 -12.34 -27.77 -20.81
N ALA A 7 -12.24 -27.54 -22.13
CA ALA A 7 -12.63 -26.28 -22.75
C ALA A 7 -14.12 -25.98 -22.56
N LEU A 8 -14.99 -27.00 -22.69
CA LEU A 8 -16.43 -26.85 -22.52
C LEU A 8 -16.80 -26.52 -21.06
N VAL A 9 -16.14 -27.16 -20.09
CA VAL A 9 -16.34 -26.89 -18.66
C VAL A 9 -15.89 -25.47 -18.30
N CYS A 10 -14.75 -25.01 -18.81
CA CYS A 10 -14.29 -23.63 -18.57
C CYS A 10 -15.25 -22.59 -19.17
N GLN A 11 -15.82 -22.86 -20.35
CA GLN A 11 -16.74 -21.93 -21.03
C GLN A 11 -18.09 -21.83 -20.30
N GLU A 12 -18.62 -22.94 -19.78
CA GLU A 12 -19.87 -22.93 -19.01
C GLU A 12 -19.69 -22.37 -17.59
N ALA A 13 -18.54 -22.62 -16.94
CA ALA A 13 -18.23 -22.05 -15.63
C ALA A 13 -18.16 -20.50 -15.66
N GLY A 14 -17.64 -19.92 -16.73
CA GLY A 14 -17.58 -18.45 -16.89
C GLY A 14 -18.94 -17.78 -16.97
N LYS A 15 -19.95 -18.45 -17.54
CA LYS A 15 -21.33 -17.93 -17.62
C LYS A 15 -21.99 -17.89 -16.24
N PHE A 16 -21.77 -18.94 -15.45
CA PHE A 16 -22.34 -19.06 -14.11
C PHE A 16 -21.80 -17.99 -13.15
N ILE A 17 -20.49 -17.72 -13.19
CA ILE A 17 -19.86 -16.68 -12.36
C ILE A 17 -20.41 -15.28 -12.71
N THR A 18 -20.62 -15.01 -13.99
CA THR A 18 -21.15 -13.72 -14.46
C THR A 18 -22.60 -13.51 -13.99
N GLU A 19 -23.42 -14.56 -14.01
CA GLU A 19 -24.81 -14.52 -13.55
C GLU A 19 -24.92 -14.37 -12.02
N LEU A 20 -24.00 -14.98 -11.27
CA LEU A 20 -23.92 -14.87 -9.81
C LEU A 20 -23.54 -13.45 -9.35
N ILE A 21 -22.63 -12.78 -10.06
CA ILE A 21 -22.26 -11.38 -9.77
C ILE A 21 -23.42 -10.42 -10.07
N ARG A 22 -24.21 -10.69 -11.12
CA ARG A 22 -25.31 -9.82 -11.54
C ARG A 22 -26.50 -9.86 -10.58
N THR A 23 -26.72 -10.98 -9.90
CA THR A 23 -27.85 -11.20 -8.98
C THR A 23 -27.55 -10.79 -7.54
N ARG A 24 -26.29 -10.48 -7.21
CA ARG A 24 -25.86 -10.08 -5.85
C ARG A 24 -25.01 -8.81 -5.89
N PRO A 25 -25.62 -7.62 -6.07
CA PRO A 25 -24.88 -6.37 -5.91
C PRO A 25 -24.34 -6.26 -4.48
N PRO A 26 -23.10 -5.78 -4.28
CA PRO A 26 -22.54 -5.63 -2.95
C PRO A 26 -23.39 -4.66 -2.13
N LYS A 27 -23.76 -5.05 -0.91
CA LYS A 27 -24.47 -4.17 0.04
C LYS A 27 -23.58 -2.97 0.33
N ARG A 28 -24.04 -1.78 -0.08
CA ARG A 28 -23.42 -0.50 0.24
C ARG A 28 -23.60 -0.27 1.74
N HIS A 29 -22.52 -0.29 2.51
CA HIS A 29 -22.56 0.19 3.89
C HIS A 29 -22.80 1.71 3.86
N GLU A 30 -23.86 2.15 4.52
CA GLU A 30 -24.17 3.56 4.71
C GLU A 30 -23.07 4.21 5.56
N ILE A 31 -22.43 5.23 5.00
CA ILE A 31 -21.47 6.06 5.71
C ILE A 31 -22.28 6.99 6.62
N ALA A 32 -22.16 6.81 7.93
CA ALA A 32 -22.75 7.69 8.92
C ALA A 32 -22.23 9.12 8.72
N GLN A 33 -23.13 10.09 8.64
CA GLN A 33 -22.80 11.51 8.52
C GLN A 33 -22.09 11.99 9.80
N PRO A 34 -21.08 12.88 9.71
CA PRO A 34 -20.42 13.41 10.89
C PRO A 34 -21.35 14.34 11.66
N VAL A 35 -21.60 14.01 12.92
CA VAL A 35 -22.34 14.85 13.87
C VAL A 35 -21.54 16.13 14.14
N ALA A 36 -22.18 17.28 13.98
CA ALA A 36 -21.62 18.59 14.27
C ALA A 36 -21.21 18.68 15.75
N ILE A 37 -19.91 18.90 16.00
CA ILE A 37 -19.38 19.19 17.32
C ILE A 37 -19.72 20.65 17.63
N VAL A 38 -20.66 20.85 18.55
CA VAL A 38 -20.95 22.14 19.16
C VAL A 38 -19.75 22.51 20.03
N VAL A 39 -18.97 23.50 19.60
CA VAL A 39 -17.91 24.11 20.40
C VAL A 39 -18.60 24.88 21.54
N LYS A 40 -18.41 24.42 22.77
CA LYS A 40 -18.75 25.16 23.97
C LYS A 40 -17.49 25.93 24.37
N GLU A 41 -17.51 27.25 24.23
CA GLU A 41 -16.46 28.12 24.77
C GLU A 41 -16.46 27.99 26.29
N GLU A 42 -15.37 27.45 26.85
CA GLU A 42 -15.04 27.55 28.27
C GLU A 42 -13.94 28.62 28.43
N GLU A 43 -14.23 29.56 29.33
CA GLU A 43 -13.36 30.67 29.75
C GLU A 43 -11.99 30.15 30.22
N VAL A 44 -10.93 30.75 29.67
CA VAL A 44 -9.55 30.55 30.08
C VAL A 44 -9.29 31.44 31.30
N GLU A 45 -9.21 30.83 32.49
CA GLU A 45 -8.68 31.48 33.69
C GLU A 45 -7.15 31.31 33.70
N GLU A 46 -6.45 32.44 33.72
CA GLU A 46 -5.00 32.59 33.56
C GLU A 46 -4.29 32.25 34.89
N GLN A 47 -3.50 31.15 34.92
CA GLN A 47 -2.52 30.89 35.99
C GLN A 47 -1.10 30.76 35.41
N PRO A 48 -0.08 31.33 36.08
CA PRO A 48 1.28 31.49 35.55
C PRO A 48 2.08 30.17 35.55
N PRO A 49 3.09 30.01 34.67
CA PRO A 49 3.73 28.73 34.40
C PRO A 49 4.77 28.35 35.46
N GLU A 50 4.56 27.22 36.12
CA GLU A 50 5.58 26.57 36.96
C GLU A 50 6.46 25.68 36.07
N VAL A 51 7.75 26.02 36.00
CA VAL A 51 8.76 25.34 35.19
C VAL A 51 9.16 24.05 35.90
N ASP A 52 8.68 22.91 35.40
CA ASP A 52 9.11 21.61 35.88
C ASP A 52 9.78 20.75 34.79
N LYS A 53 10.74 19.98 35.25
CA LYS A 53 11.92 19.41 34.57
C LYS A 53 11.64 18.54 33.33
N PRO A 54 12.63 18.39 32.42
CA PRO A 54 12.49 17.51 31.25
C PRO A 54 12.20 16.05 31.66
N PRO A 55 11.24 15.37 31.02
CA PRO A 55 10.92 13.98 31.35
C PRO A 55 12.12 13.08 31.03
N THR A 56 12.48 12.29 32.03
CA THR A 56 13.51 11.24 31.94
C THR A 56 13.08 10.20 30.90
N ILE A 57 13.83 10.11 29.80
CA ILE A 57 13.62 9.10 28.76
C ILE A 57 13.96 7.73 29.38
N THR A 58 12.92 7.00 29.78
CA THR A 58 13.04 5.59 30.14
C THR A 58 13.21 4.78 28.85
N GLU A 59 14.26 3.96 28.80
CA GLU A 59 14.59 3.12 27.65
C GLU A 59 13.47 2.11 27.32
N LYS A 60 13.17 2.04 26.01
CA LYS A 60 12.64 0.88 25.26
C LYS A 60 11.36 0.23 25.79
N ALA A 61 10.23 0.85 25.47
CA ALA A 61 9.14 0.09 24.88
C ALA A 61 9.47 -0.12 23.39
N LYS A 62 9.91 -1.33 23.00
CA LYS A 62 9.79 -1.74 21.58
C LYS A 62 8.31 -1.60 21.25
N ALA A 63 7.96 -0.81 20.24
CA ALA A 63 6.59 -0.65 19.77
C ALA A 63 5.98 -2.03 19.47
N SER A 64 5.25 -2.57 20.44
CA SER A 64 4.39 -3.74 20.31
C SER A 64 3.01 -3.22 19.99
N GLY A 65 2.88 -2.65 18.81
CA GLY A 65 1.65 -2.01 18.38
C GLY A 65 1.84 -1.58 16.94
N ILE A 66 0.84 -1.83 16.12
CA ILE A 66 0.75 -1.39 14.73
C ILE A 66 0.64 0.15 14.78
N GLU A 67 1.75 0.83 15.06
CA GLU A 67 1.86 2.28 14.97
C GLU A 67 2.39 2.62 13.58
N ALA A 68 1.62 3.44 12.88
CA ALA A 68 1.67 3.69 11.46
C ALA A 68 3.07 4.10 10.96
N GLY A 69 3.70 3.20 10.21
CA GLY A 69 4.91 3.42 9.44
C GLY A 69 5.73 2.14 9.29
N CYS A 70 5.41 1.34 8.27
CA CYS A 70 5.99 0.00 8.11
C CYS A 70 6.28 -0.36 6.65
N VAL A 71 7.17 -1.33 6.45
CA VAL A 71 7.51 -1.90 5.12
C VAL A 71 6.25 -2.33 4.34
N PRO A 72 5.20 -2.90 4.96
CA PRO A 72 3.90 -3.13 4.31
C PRO A 72 3.23 -1.88 3.71
N CYS A 73 3.23 -0.75 4.41
CA CYS A 73 2.69 0.50 3.86
C CYS A 73 3.47 0.90 2.62
N ALA A 74 4.80 0.81 2.68
CA ALA A 74 5.66 1.12 1.54
C ALA A 74 5.36 0.22 0.32
N ILE A 75 5.14 -1.09 0.54
CA ILE A 75 4.70 -2.02 -0.52
C ILE A 75 3.32 -1.62 -1.07
N GLY A 76 2.43 -1.12 -0.22
CA GLY A 76 1.12 -0.58 -0.57
C GLY A 76 1.21 0.64 -1.48
N HIS A 77 1.91 1.69 -1.06
CA HIS A 77 2.12 2.91 -1.83
C HIS A 77 2.80 2.65 -3.18
N LEU A 78 3.87 1.84 -3.20
CA LEU A 78 4.50 1.39 -4.44
C LEU A 78 3.54 0.56 -5.31
N GLY A 79 2.60 -0.17 -4.69
CA GLY A 79 1.53 -0.89 -5.36
C GLY A 79 0.54 0.04 -6.06
N THR A 80 0.05 1.05 -5.36
CA THR A 80 -0.85 2.07 -5.89
C THR A 80 -0.18 2.84 -7.02
N CYS A 81 1.03 3.37 -6.79
CA CYS A 81 1.78 4.08 -7.82
C CYS A 81 2.08 3.18 -9.04
N SER A 82 2.40 1.90 -8.84
CA SER A 82 2.57 0.95 -9.97
C SER A 82 1.29 0.80 -10.79
N GLY A 83 0.11 0.76 -10.16
CA GLY A 83 -1.17 0.72 -10.87
C GLY A 83 -1.44 2.01 -11.65
N LEU A 84 -1.24 3.16 -11.01
CA LEU A 84 -1.44 4.49 -11.60
C LEU A 84 -0.55 4.71 -12.83
N THR A 85 0.74 4.40 -12.72
CA THR A 85 1.72 4.58 -13.80
C THR A 85 1.48 3.61 -14.98
N ASN A 86 1.06 2.37 -14.72
CA ASN A 86 0.67 1.44 -15.78
C ASN A 86 -0.56 1.93 -16.57
N GLU A 87 -1.57 2.49 -15.90
CA GLU A 87 -2.70 3.09 -16.61
C GLU A 87 -2.29 4.39 -17.32
N ALA A 88 -1.42 5.20 -16.72
CA ALA A 88 -0.88 6.38 -17.37
C ALA A 88 -0.15 6.01 -18.67
N VAL A 89 0.65 4.94 -18.71
CA VAL A 89 1.26 4.42 -19.95
C VAL A 89 0.19 4.10 -21.00
N ARG A 90 -0.91 3.44 -20.60
CA ARG A 90 -2.00 3.07 -21.52
C ARG A 90 -2.63 4.31 -22.16
N PHE A 91 -2.86 5.37 -21.40
CA PHE A 91 -3.37 6.63 -21.92
C PHE A 91 -2.33 7.39 -22.75
N ALA A 92 -1.07 7.44 -22.30
CA ALA A 92 0.00 8.16 -22.98
C ALA A 92 0.27 7.64 -24.40
N LYS A 93 0.09 6.32 -24.63
CA LYS A 93 0.19 5.71 -25.97
C LYS A 93 -0.87 6.20 -26.96
N LYS A 94 -2.03 6.63 -26.46
CA LYS A 94 -3.16 7.06 -27.28
C LYS A 94 -3.23 8.57 -27.40
N ASP A 95 -3.13 9.25 -26.26
CA ASP A 95 -3.45 10.67 -26.11
C ASP A 95 -2.21 11.53 -25.81
N GLY A 96 -1.03 10.90 -25.69
CA GLY A 96 0.23 11.57 -25.39
C GLY A 96 0.50 11.77 -23.89
N VAL A 97 1.78 11.97 -23.55
CA VAL A 97 2.24 12.13 -22.15
C VAL A 97 1.75 13.43 -21.50
N GLN A 98 1.36 14.42 -22.29
CA GLN A 98 0.84 15.71 -21.82
C GLN A 98 -0.70 15.72 -21.66
N SER A 99 -1.37 14.59 -21.86
CA SER A 99 -2.81 14.51 -21.64
C SER A 99 -3.16 14.68 -20.15
N GLY A 100 -4.31 15.29 -19.87
CA GLY A 100 -4.75 15.54 -18.48
C GLY A 100 -4.82 14.27 -17.65
N GLU A 101 -5.35 13.18 -18.21
CA GLU A 101 -5.43 11.88 -17.52
C GLU A 101 -4.06 11.31 -17.15
N VAL A 102 -3.04 11.49 -17.99
CA VAL A 102 -1.67 11.07 -17.68
C VAL A 102 -1.10 11.93 -16.55
N ILE A 103 -1.26 13.25 -16.65
CA ILE A 103 -0.79 14.21 -15.65
C ILE A 103 -1.42 13.91 -14.28
N ASP A 104 -2.73 13.72 -14.23
CA ASP A 104 -3.47 13.45 -12.99
C ASP A 104 -2.98 12.15 -12.33
N ARG A 105 -2.77 11.08 -13.11
CA ARG A 105 -2.27 9.80 -12.59
C ARG A 105 -0.82 9.87 -12.12
N VAL A 106 0.03 10.60 -12.86
CA VAL A 106 1.42 10.81 -12.45
C VAL A 106 1.46 11.60 -11.14
N ASN A 107 0.67 12.66 -11.01
CA ASN A 107 0.56 13.44 -9.77
C ASN A 107 0.04 12.59 -8.60
N MET A 108 -1.00 11.79 -8.81
CA MET A 108 -1.48 10.85 -7.79
C MET A 108 -0.39 9.86 -7.36
N CYS A 109 0.43 9.33 -8.28
CA CYS A 109 1.55 8.48 -7.89
C CYS A 109 2.58 9.29 -7.05
N ILE A 110 2.91 10.51 -7.44
CA ILE A 110 3.85 11.37 -6.70
C ILE A 110 3.33 11.61 -5.27
N ASP A 111 2.03 11.79 -5.08
CA ASP A 111 1.41 11.95 -3.76
C ASP A 111 1.52 10.68 -2.91
N GLU A 112 1.35 9.50 -3.50
CA GLU A 112 1.58 8.21 -2.83
C GLU A 112 3.05 8.05 -2.39
N LEU A 113 3.99 8.41 -3.26
CA LEU A 113 5.43 8.38 -2.94
C LEU A 113 5.77 9.38 -1.83
N ASN A 114 5.21 10.60 -1.89
CA ASN A 114 5.39 11.63 -0.88
C ASN A 114 4.83 11.21 0.49
N THR A 115 3.65 10.57 0.50
CA THR A 115 3.01 10.04 1.71
C THR A 115 3.89 8.94 2.32
N MET A 116 4.33 7.99 1.51
CA MET A 116 5.24 6.93 1.95
C MET A 116 6.52 7.50 2.59
N GLU A 117 7.15 8.49 1.96
CA GLU A 117 8.41 9.08 2.47
C GLU A 117 8.21 9.89 3.75
N ARG A 118 7.12 10.67 3.85
CA ARG A 118 6.94 11.66 4.93
C ARG A 118 6.10 11.17 6.09
N VAL A 119 5.27 10.16 5.88
CA VAL A 119 4.36 9.62 6.88
C VAL A 119 4.86 8.26 7.36
N ASP A 120 4.99 7.29 6.43
CA ASP A 120 5.25 5.90 6.81
C ASP A 120 6.73 5.61 7.09
N LEU A 121 7.62 6.21 6.30
CA LEU A 121 9.07 5.96 6.37
C LEU A 121 9.83 7.15 6.96
N ARG A 122 9.18 7.93 7.83
CA ARG A 122 9.85 8.99 8.58
C ARG A 122 10.95 8.40 9.49
N PRO A 123 12.03 9.15 9.78
CA PRO A 123 13.18 8.64 10.54
C PRO A 123 12.79 7.99 11.86
N GLU A 124 11.81 8.55 12.57
CA GLU A 124 11.32 8.07 13.86
C GLU A 124 10.70 6.67 13.74
N MET A 125 10.03 6.37 12.63
CA MET A 125 9.47 5.04 12.39
C MET A 125 10.57 4.04 12.03
N ILE A 126 11.52 4.45 11.19
CA ILE A 126 12.61 3.57 10.76
C ILE A 126 13.48 3.13 11.92
N VAL A 127 13.80 4.02 12.88
CA VAL A 127 14.64 3.68 14.04
C VAL A 127 14.04 2.52 14.86
N ASN A 128 12.71 2.41 14.90
CA ASN A 128 11.99 1.40 15.66
C ASN A 128 11.83 0.05 14.93
N LEU A 129 12.13 0.00 13.63
CA LEU A 129 12.07 -1.24 12.84
C LEU A 129 13.13 -2.26 13.27
N THR A 130 12.84 -3.54 13.02
CA THR A 130 13.85 -4.59 13.14
C THR A 130 14.97 -4.39 12.10
N SER A 131 16.15 -4.97 12.33
CA SER A 131 17.29 -4.79 11.42
C SER A 131 16.96 -5.17 9.96
N TRP A 132 16.26 -6.28 9.75
CA TRP A 132 15.89 -6.72 8.40
C TRP A 132 14.80 -5.84 7.75
N GLU A 133 13.92 -5.24 8.55
CA GLU A 133 12.92 -4.29 8.05
C GLU A 133 13.54 -2.93 7.70
N LYS A 134 14.57 -2.50 8.45
CA LYS A 134 15.32 -1.27 8.15
C LYS A 134 15.93 -1.32 6.75
N ASP A 135 16.51 -2.45 6.37
CA ASP A 135 17.12 -2.61 5.05
C ASP A 135 16.07 -2.46 3.94
N LEU A 136 14.90 -3.08 4.09
CA LEU A 136 13.78 -2.97 3.15
C LEU A 136 13.18 -1.55 3.12
N ALA A 137 13.04 -0.90 4.27
CA ALA A 137 12.56 0.48 4.36
C ALA A 137 13.51 1.46 3.67
N ASN A 138 14.82 1.30 3.86
CA ASN A 138 15.82 2.14 3.21
C ASN A 138 15.84 1.92 1.69
N GLN A 139 15.69 0.67 1.22
CA GLN A 139 15.53 0.36 -0.20
C GLN A 139 14.27 1.06 -0.77
N ALA A 140 13.15 1.01 -0.04
CA ALA A 140 11.91 1.69 -0.45
C ALA A 140 12.11 3.20 -0.56
N LEU A 141 12.78 3.85 0.41
CA LEU A 141 13.06 5.29 0.37
C LEU A 141 13.91 5.70 -0.83
N VAL A 142 14.98 4.95 -1.12
CA VAL A 142 15.84 5.23 -2.28
C VAL A 142 15.05 5.10 -3.57
N ALA A 143 14.29 4.02 -3.72
CA ALA A 143 13.49 3.79 -4.91
C ALA A 143 12.39 4.84 -5.08
N SER A 144 11.74 5.24 -3.98
CA SER A 144 10.72 6.30 -3.97
C SER A 144 11.25 7.62 -4.51
N ARG A 145 12.40 8.06 -3.98
CA ARG A 145 13.04 9.33 -4.40
C ARG A 145 13.46 9.28 -5.86
N SER A 146 14.02 8.15 -6.30
CA SER A 146 14.38 7.94 -7.69
C SER A 146 13.16 8.01 -8.61
N ALA A 147 12.08 7.30 -8.26
CA ALA A 147 10.85 7.29 -9.04
C ALA A 147 10.20 8.68 -9.10
N ARG A 148 10.15 9.40 -7.97
CA ARG A 148 9.62 10.76 -7.92
C ARG A 148 10.40 11.70 -8.84
N HIS A 149 11.74 11.68 -8.80
CA HIS A 149 12.55 12.49 -9.71
C HIS A 149 12.35 12.11 -11.19
N GLU A 150 12.21 10.81 -11.50
CA GLU A 150 11.94 10.34 -12.87
C GLU A 150 10.58 10.84 -13.37
N LEU A 151 9.56 10.83 -12.52
CA LEU A 151 8.20 11.29 -12.84
C LEU A 151 8.08 12.82 -12.92
N GLU A 152 8.77 13.56 -12.06
CA GLU A 152 8.83 15.03 -12.10
C GLU A 152 9.50 15.54 -13.39
N GLY A 153 10.48 14.79 -13.92
CA GLY A 153 11.20 15.11 -15.16
C GLY A 153 10.58 14.52 -16.43
N LEU A 154 9.36 13.99 -16.36
CA LEU A 154 8.78 13.20 -17.43
C LEU A 154 8.41 14.04 -18.66
N ASN A 155 8.89 13.62 -19.84
CA ASN A 155 8.64 14.32 -21.11
C ASN A 155 8.35 13.41 -22.32
N SER A 156 8.30 12.09 -22.11
CA SER A 156 8.16 11.10 -23.18
C SER A 156 7.40 9.87 -22.70
N VAL A 157 6.79 9.14 -23.63
CA VAL A 157 6.07 7.89 -23.33
C VAL A 157 7.07 6.82 -22.87
N GLU A 158 8.24 6.76 -23.50
CA GLU A 158 9.32 5.83 -23.15
C GLU A 158 9.86 6.09 -21.74
N GLY A 159 9.92 7.36 -21.32
CA GLY A 159 10.24 7.73 -19.94
C GLY A 159 9.20 7.20 -18.95
N LEU A 160 7.91 7.31 -19.29
CA LEU A 160 6.82 6.86 -18.43
C LEU A 160 6.79 5.33 -18.32
N GLU A 161 7.04 4.63 -19.42
CA GLU A 161 7.15 3.17 -19.44
C GLU A 161 8.30 2.68 -18.55
N ARG A 162 9.46 3.35 -18.62
CA ARG A 162 10.61 3.03 -17.78
C ARG A 162 10.31 3.25 -16.31
N ALA A 163 9.71 4.39 -15.96
CA ALA A 163 9.31 4.69 -14.59
C ALA A 163 8.32 3.63 -14.06
N ALA A 164 7.28 3.30 -14.84
CA ALA A 164 6.29 2.29 -14.49
C ALA A 164 6.93 0.90 -14.26
N ALA A 165 7.85 0.50 -15.13
CA ALA A 165 8.58 -0.76 -15.02
C ALA A 165 9.48 -0.79 -13.77
N ASN A 166 10.21 0.30 -13.51
CA ASN A 166 11.08 0.45 -12.34
C ASN A 166 10.27 0.34 -11.04
N ILE A 167 9.20 1.13 -10.91
CA ILE A 167 8.31 1.12 -9.74
C ILE A 167 7.73 -0.29 -9.52
N GLN A 168 7.27 -0.95 -10.58
CA GLN A 168 6.71 -2.30 -10.48
C GLN A 168 7.78 -3.32 -10.05
N SER A 169 9.00 -3.20 -10.57
CA SER A 169 10.11 -4.08 -10.21
C SER A 169 10.48 -3.93 -8.74
N THR A 170 10.69 -2.69 -8.28
CA THR A 170 10.96 -2.37 -6.87
C THR A 170 9.87 -2.91 -5.96
N ARG A 171 8.59 -2.66 -6.28
CA ARG A 171 7.47 -3.18 -5.50
C ARG A 171 7.55 -4.71 -5.35
N LYS A 172 7.83 -5.42 -6.45
CA LYS A 172 7.95 -6.88 -6.44
C LYS A 172 9.14 -7.34 -5.60
N GLU A 173 10.29 -6.68 -5.73
CA GLU A 173 11.51 -7.02 -5.00
C GLU A 173 11.32 -6.85 -3.49
N ILE A 174 10.91 -5.66 -3.05
CA ILE A 174 10.68 -5.35 -1.64
C ILE A 174 9.57 -6.23 -1.07
N GLY A 175 8.48 -6.41 -1.81
CA GLY A 175 7.37 -7.27 -1.40
C GLY A 175 7.81 -8.72 -1.20
N ARG A 176 8.55 -9.29 -2.15
CA ARG A 176 9.08 -10.66 -2.03
C ARG A 176 10.06 -10.79 -0.87
N GLY A 177 10.96 -9.82 -0.70
CA GLY A 177 11.90 -9.77 0.41
C GLY A 177 11.17 -9.77 1.75
N TRP A 178 10.18 -8.90 1.89
CA TRP A 178 9.38 -8.80 3.11
C TRP A 178 8.62 -10.09 3.44
N PHE A 179 7.92 -10.68 2.46
CA PHE A 179 7.21 -11.93 2.68
C PHE A 179 8.16 -13.08 3.04
N LYS A 180 9.30 -13.19 2.35
CA LYS A 180 10.29 -14.24 2.61
C LYS A 180 10.85 -14.14 4.03
N GLU A 181 11.30 -12.96 4.44
CA GLU A 181 11.86 -12.73 5.78
C GLU A 181 10.82 -12.92 6.88
N ARG A 182 9.61 -12.38 6.68
CA ARG A 182 8.47 -12.57 7.61
C ARG A 182 8.15 -14.05 7.80
N LEU A 183 8.02 -14.82 6.72
CA LEU A 183 7.71 -16.24 6.80
C LEU A 183 8.87 -17.05 7.40
N ALA A 184 10.13 -16.71 7.10
CA ALA A 184 11.27 -17.38 7.71
C ALA A 184 11.26 -17.24 9.24
N ARG A 185 10.89 -16.05 9.73
CA ARG A 185 10.96 -15.66 11.15
C ARG A 185 9.68 -15.94 11.94
N MET A 186 8.59 -16.28 11.27
CA MET A 186 7.32 -16.61 11.91
C MET A 186 7.43 -17.89 12.76
N PRO A 187 6.88 -17.89 14.00
CA PRO A 187 6.79 -19.08 14.85
C PRO A 187 6.06 -20.24 14.18
N LYS A 188 6.36 -21.49 14.58
CA LYS A 188 5.73 -22.69 14.00
C LYS A 188 4.20 -22.69 14.18
N GLU A 189 3.72 -22.26 15.33
CA GLU A 189 2.29 -22.18 15.65
C GLU A 189 1.55 -21.19 14.74
N GLU A 190 2.15 -20.02 14.48
CA GLU A 190 1.59 -19.04 13.55
C GLU A 190 1.61 -19.54 12.11
N LYS A 191 2.65 -20.27 11.71
CA LYS A 191 2.72 -20.91 10.38
C LYS A 191 1.61 -21.93 10.17
N GLN A 192 1.31 -22.74 11.20
CA GLN A 192 0.22 -23.72 11.16
C GLN A 192 -1.14 -23.04 11.02
N LYS A 193 -1.41 -22.01 11.84
CA LYS A 193 -2.65 -21.21 11.74
C LYS A 193 -2.81 -20.55 10.37
N LEU A 194 -1.72 -20.08 9.77
CA LEU A 194 -1.75 -19.50 8.43
C LEU A 194 -2.09 -20.56 7.36
N ALA A 195 -1.54 -21.77 7.49
CA ALA A 195 -1.82 -22.89 6.59
C ALA A 195 -3.27 -23.37 6.71
N GLU A 196 -3.79 -23.51 7.92
CA GLU A 196 -5.19 -23.88 8.18
C GLU A 196 -6.15 -22.87 7.55
N LYS A 197 -5.94 -21.57 7.77
CA LYS A 197 -6.75 -20.52 7.15
C LYS A 197 -6.67 -20.51 5.62
N ALA A 198 -5.52 -20.90 5.05
CA ALA A 198 -5.37 -20.99 3.60
C ALA A 198 -6.17 -22.18 3.04
N ILE A 199 -6.22 -23.31 3.76
CA ILE A 199 -7.03 -24.48 3.40
C ILE A 199 -8.52 -24.14 3.49
N GLU A 200 -8.97 -23.56 4.61
CA GLU A 200 -10.36 -23.13 4.81
C GLU A 200 -10.85 -22.22 3.67
N LYS A 201 -10.06 -21.22 3.28
CA LYS A 201 -10.39 -20.35 2.15
C LYS A 201 -10.40 -21.04 0.79
N LEU A 202 -9.59 -22.08 0.60
CA LEU A 202 -9.63 -22.86 -0.63
C LEU A 202 -10.91 -23.69 -0.68
N GLU A 203 -11.34 -24.25 0.45
CA GLU A 203 -12.58 -25.00 0.59
C GLU A 203 -13.84 -24.12 0.42
N GLU A 204 -13.80 -22.84 0.84
CA GLU A 204 -14.90 -21.89 0.59
C GLU A 204 -15.07 -21.51 -0.89
N VAL A 205 -14.02 -21.65 -1.70
CA VAL A 205 -14.00 -21.24 -3.11
C VAL A 205 -14.28 -22.42 -4.07
N THR A 206 -14.13 -23.66 -3.60
CA THR A 206 -14.48 -24.89 -4.32
C THR A 206 -15.91 -25.33 -4.09
#